data_AF-A0A8M1GL99-F1
#
_entry.id   AF-A0A8M1GL99-F1
#
_cell.length_a   1.000
_cell.length_b   1.000
_cell.length_c   1.000
_cell.angle_alpha   90.00
_cell.angle_beta   90.00
_cell.angle_gamma   90.00
#
_symmetry.space_group_name_H-M   'P 1'
#
loop_
_entity.id
_entity.type
_entity.pdbx_description
1 polymer ?
#
loop_
_entity_poly.entity_id
_entity_poly.type
_entity_poly.pdbx_seq_one_letter_code
_entity_poly.pdbx_strand_id
1 'polypeptide(L)'
;MEEGERSPLLSQGTGCWEEPPPGSSHSGLAPQEDQVWRAGPGEDPASSLPLESSCLKYLTFLFNFLFSLLGLLALAIGLWGLAGKGSLGSSGGAALPEDPLLGLVLGGLAVSAVSLAGCLGALCENACLLHCFSGGLIAFLALEAVVGALLVAFWGPLQDGLESTLHAAITHYQDDPDLHFLIDQVQLGLQCCGVSSYRDWTWNLDFNCSSPAAQACSLPASCCLSPGEDGAAANDPCGFGAPGLDEGAALRRVHLGGCGPALRRWLRAEVRGAGAYAIAVVVVQGVELLLAARLVRALAVHRGLVESPRTAGSQRSPAKLAQG
;
A
#
# COMPACT_ATOMS: atom_id res chain seq x y z
N MET A 1 56.60 -47.83 -0.60
CA MET A 1 56.17 -48.48 0.66
C MET A 1 55.20 -47.50 1.28
N GLU A 2 53.91 -47.89 1.27
CA GLU A 2 52.70 -47.31 1.91
C GLU A 2 52.31 -45.86 1.55
N GLU A 3 51.21 -45.57 0.83
CA GLU A 3 49.76 -45.73 1.11
C GLU A 3 49.23 -44.99 2.37
N GLY A 4 48.12 -44.24 2.20
CA GLY A 4 47.28 -43.83 3.32
C GLY A 4 46.56 -42.47 3.20
N GLU A 5 45.39 -42.47 2.58
CA GLU A 5 44.16 -41.69 2.87
C GLU A 5 44.16 -40.17 3.13
N ARG A 6 43.30 -39.45 2.39
CA ARG A 6 42.01 -38.86 2.88
C ARG A 6 41.55 -37.68 1.98
N SER A 7 40.38 -37.83 1.35
CA SER A 7 39.59 -36.71 0.78
C SER A 7 38.92 -35.89 1.92
N PRO A 8 38.49 -34.62 1.70
CA PRO A 8 37.13 -34.42 1.15
C PRO A 8 36.91 -33.17 0.26
N LEU A 9 35.98 -33.35 -0.69
CA LEU A 9 34.87 -32.46 -1.12
C LEU A 9 35.09 -30.98 -1.45
N LEU A 10 34.88 -30.64 -2.74
CA LEU A 10 33.80 -29.78 -3.31
C LEU A 10 34.30 -29.08 -4.59
N SER A 11 33.65 -29.32 -5.73
CA SER A 11 33.17 -28.26 -6.63
C SER A 11 32.51 -28.82 -7.89
N GLN A 12 31.32 -28.28 -8.16
CA GLN A 12 30.73 -27.97 -9.47
C GLN A 12 30.56 -29.06 -10.55
N GLY A 13 29.30 -29.19 -10.97
CA GLY A 13 28.95 -28.62 -12.27
C GLY A 13 28.43 -29.60 -13.32
N THR A 14 27.19 -29.34 -13.72
CA THR A 14 26.68 -29.41 -15.10
C THR A 14 26.53 -30.75 -15.81
N GLY A 15 25.33 -30.93 -16.39
CA GLY A 15 25.12 -31.76 -17.57
C GLY A 15 24.27 -32.99 -17.30
N CYS A 16 22.97 -32.90 -17.58
CA CYS A 16 22.12 -34.09 -17.74
C CYS A 16 21.69 -34.13 -19.21
N TRP A 17 22.47 -34.84 -20.04
CA TRP A 17 22.03 -35.39 -21.32
C TRP A 17 22.93 -36.57 -21.66
N GLU A 18 22.38 -37.78 -21.59
CA GLU A 18 22.89 -38.94 -22.32
C GLU A 18 21.74 -39.93 -22.57
N GLU A 19 21.34 -40.04 -23.84
CA GLU A 19 20.69 -41.25 -24.40
C GLU A 19 21.77 -42.24 -24.83
N PRO A 20 21.46 -43.55 -24.83
CA PRO A 20 21.83 -44.35 -25.99
C PRO A 20 20.75 -45.35 -26.47
N PRO A 21 20.65 -45.61 -27.80
CA PRO A 21 19.92 -46.73 -28.44
C PRO A 21 20.89 -47.94 -28.66
N PRO A 22 20.63 -49.04 -29.44
CA PRO A 22 19.58 -49.30 -30.45
C PRO A 22 19.00 -50.74 -30.50
N GLY A 23 18.01 -50.99 -31.38
CA GLY A 23 17.66 -52.36 -31.79
C GLY A 23 16.29 -52.54 -32.47
N SER A 24 16.31 -53.02 -33.71
CA SER A 24 15.24 -53.04 -34.71
C SER A 24 14.36 -54.31 -34.77
N SER A 25 13.10 -54.12 -35.19
CA SER A 25 12.24 -54.93 -36.09
C SER A 25 11.95 -56.43 -35.83
N HIS A 26 10.67 -56.81 -35.65
CA HIS A 26 9.85 -57.53 -36.65
C HIS A 26 8.44 -57.94 -36.13
N SER A 27 7.53 -58.07 -37.09
CA SER A 27 6.07 -58.26 -37.08
C SER A 27 5.54 -59.60 -36.52
N GLY A 28 4.29 -59.62 -36.02
CA GLY A 28 3.52 -60.85 -35.78
C GLY A 28 2.10 -60.66 -35.19
N LEU A 29 1.09 -60.78 -36.06
CA LEU A 29 -0.38 -60.88 -35.92
C LEU A 29 -1.01 -61.35 -34.57
N ALA A 30 -2.07 -60.64 -34.12
CA ALA A 30 -3.45 -61.17 -33.88
C ALA A 30 -4.39 -60.07 -33.31
N PRO A 31 -5.61 -59.84 -33.83
CA PRO A 31 -6.63 -59.00 -33.19
C PRO A 31 -7.83 -59.81 -32.66
N GLN A 32 -8.31 -59.51 -31.46
CA GLN A 32 -9.61 -59.98 -30.97
C GLN A 32 -10.20 -58.93 -30.01
N GLU A 33 -11.27 -58.25 -30.47
CA GLU A 33 -12.45 -57.76 -29.72
C GLU A 33 -12.21 -56.70 -28.60
N ASP A 34 -12.92 -55.58 -28.44
CA ASP A 34 -14.19 -55.08 -28.94
C ASP A 34 -14.33 -53.56 -28.63
N GLN A 35 -15.28 -52.91 -29.31
CA GLN A 35 -16.00 -51.68 -28.95
C GLN A 35 -15.42 -50.29 -29.30
N VAL A 36 -15.89 -49.76 -30.44
CA VAL A 36 -16.03 -48.33 -30.73
C VAL A 36 -17.20 -48.19 -31.73
N TRP A 37 -18.21 -47.31 -31.68
CA TRP A 37 -18.37 -45.94 -31.19
C TRP A 37 -19.86 -45.63 -30.91
N ARG A 38 -20.17 -44.83 -29.87
CA ARG A 38 -21.21 -43.80 -29.96
C ARG A 38 -20.57 -42.46 -29.59
N ALA A 39 -20.42 -41.59 -30.58
CA ALA A 39 -20.02 -40.20 -30.40
C ALA A 39 -21.27 -39.31 -30.34
N GLY A 40 -21.39 -38.51 -29.28
CA GLY A 40 -22.15 -37.26 -29.22
C GLY A 40 -21.19 -36.17 -28.74
N PRO A 41 -21.30 -34.92 -29.22
CA PRO A 41 -20.22 -33.95 -29.17
C PRO A 41 -19.97 -33.48 -27.73
N GLY A 42 -18.78 -33.78 -27.22
CA GLY A 42 -18.22 -33.15 -26.04
C GLY A 42 -17.67 -31.78 -26.41
N GLU A 43 -18.07 -30.76 -25.66
CA GLU A 43 -17.12 -29.72 -25.31
C GLU A 43 -16.11 -30.37 -24.36
N ASP A 44 -14.87 -30.56 -24.82
CA ASP A 44 -13.77 -31.03 -23.98
C ASP A 44 -13.26 -29.86 -23.11
N PRO A 45 -13.42 -29.88 -21.77
CA PRO A 45 -12.84 -28.85 -20.89
C PRO A 45 -11.32 -29.04 -20.65
N ALA A 46 -10.68 -30.02 -21.31
CA ALA A 46 -9.32 -30.44 -20.98
C ALA A 46 -8.21 -29.65 -21.72
N SER A 47 -8.53 -28.96 -22.82
CA SER A 47 -7.55 -28.26 -23.66
C SER A 47 -7.40 -26.76 -23.35
N SER A 48 -8.33 -26.14 -22.62
CA SER A 48 -8.24 -24.74 -22.14
C SER A 48 -7.43 -24.58 -20.85
N LEU A 49 -7.33 -25.63 -20.03
CA LEU A 49 -6.68 -25.61 -18.72
C LEU A 49 -5.17 -25.25 -18.71
N PRO A 50 -4.33 -25.66 -19.68
CA PRO A 50 -2.89 -25.35 -19.65
C PRO A 50 -2.62 -23.86 -19.88
N LEU A 51 -3.34 -23.23 -20.81
CA LEU A 51 -3.16 -21.83 -21.18
C LEU A 51 -3.64 -20.88 -20.08
N GLU A 52 -4.78 -21.21 -19.45
CA GLU A 52 -5.32 -20.45 -18.31
C GLU A 52 -4.36 -20.47 -17.11
N SER A 53 -3.73 -21.62 -16.83
CA SER A 53 -2.81 -21.75 -15.70
C SER A 53 -1.54 -20.89 -15.85
N SER A 54 -0.98 -20.80 -17.06
CA SER A 54 0.18 -19.94 -17.32
C SER A 54 -0.17 -18.46 -17.27
N CYS A 55 -1.32 -18.07 -17.84
CA CYS A 55 -1.80 -16.68 -17.78
C CYS A 55 -1.98 -16.20 -16.33
N LEU A 56 -2.63 -17.01 -15.48
CA LEU A 56 -2.82 -16.73 -14.06
C LEU A 56 -1.50 -16.54 -13.31
N LYS A 57 -0.49 -17.38 -13.59
CA LYS A 57 0.86 -17.26 -12.98
C LYS A 57 1.52 -15.93 -13.36
N TYR A 58 1.55 -15.59 -14.65
CA TYR A 58 2.19 -14.36 -15.11
C TYR A 58 1.46 -13.10 -14.62
N LEU A 59 0.12 -13.09 -14.61
CA LEU A 59 -0.64 -11.97 -14.07
C LEU A 59 -0.40 -11.80 -12.57
N THR A 60 -0.47 -12.89 -11.80
CA THR A 60 -0.20 -12.86 -10.36
C THR A 60 1.22 -12.37 -10.09
N PHE A 61 2.22 -12.87 -10.82
CA PHE A 61 3.59 -12.42 -10.71
C PHE A 61 3.75 -10.94 -11.06
N LEU A 62 3.18 -10.47 -12.17
CA LEU A 62 3.31 -9.10 -12.64
C LEU A 62 2.73 -8.10 -11.64
N PHE A 63 1.50 -8.30 -11.17
CA PHE A 63 0.86 -7.39 -10.21
C PHE A 63 1.64 -7.34 -8.89
N ASN A 64 1.99 -8.51 -8.33
CA ASN A 64 2.78 -8.57 -7.11
C ASN A 64 4.18 -7.96 -7.27
N PHE A 65 4.80 -8.10 -8.44
CA PHE A 65 6.11 -7.49 -8.69
C PHE A 65 6.02 -5.96 -8.70
N LEU A 66 4.98 -5.39 -9.33
CA LEU A 66 4.72 -3.96 -9.30
C LEU A 66 4.46 -3.44 -7.88
N PHE A 67 3.62 -4.14 -7.10
CA PHE A 67 3.36 -3.77 -5.70
C PHE A 67 4.61 -3.90 -4.82
N SER A 68 5.46 -4.89 -5.08
CA SER A 68 6.74 -5.03 -4.40
C SER A 68 7.67 -3.84 -4.68
N LEU A 69 7.76 -3.37 -5.93
CA LEU A 69 8.55 -2.18 -6.28
C LEU A 69 8.02 -0.91 -5.62
N LEU A 70 6.69 -0.71 -5.64
CA LEU A 70 6.04 0.43 -4.99
C LEU A 70 6.26 0.40 -3.46
N GLY A 71 6.15 -0.78 -2.83
CA GLY A 71 6.41 -0.97 -1.41
C GLY A 71 7.86 -0.66 -1.04
N LEU A 72 8.83 -1.09 -1.84
CA LEU A 72 10.25 -0.82 -1.62
C LEU A 72 10.58 0.66 -1.81
N LEU A 73 9.96 1.31 -2.79
CA LEU A 73 10.08 2.76 -2.99
C LEU A 73 9.53 3.53 -1.79
N ALA A 74 8.33 3.17 -1.31
CA ALA A 74 7.73 3.77 -0.11
C ALA A 74 8.61 3.57 1.12
N LEU A 75 9.14 2.35 1.33
CA LEU A 75 10.08 2.04 2.40
C LEU A 75 11.35 2.90 2.31
N ALA A 76 11.93 3.05 1.12
CA ALA A 76 13.11 3.88 0.91
C ALA A 76 12.85 5.36 1.23
N ILE A 77 11.71 5.91 0.77
CA ILE A 77 11.30 7.28 1.08
C ILE A 77 11.08 7.46 2.58
N GLY A 78 10.41 6.51 3.24
CA GLY A 78 10.18 6.55 4.68
C GLY A 78 11.47 6.52 5.49
N LEU A 79 12.40 5.64 5.13
CA LEU A 79 13.72 5.56 5.77
C LEU A 79 14.55 6.82 5.53
N TRP A 80 14.51 7.37 4.31
CA TRP A 80 15.17 8.63 3.99
C TRP A 80 14.62 9.80 4.82
N GLY A 81 13.31 9.92 4.90
CA GLY A 81 12.65 10.95 5.71
C GLY A 81 13.01 10.82 7.19
N LEU A 82 12.97 9.59 7.72
CA LEU A 82 13.24 9.34 9.14
C LEU A 82 14.72 9.58 9.47
N ALA A 83 15.64 9.29 8.55
CA ALA A 83 17.05 9.63 8.69
C ALA A 83 17.28 11.15 8.72
N GLY A 84 16.55 11.91 7.89
CA GLY A 84 16.57 13.37 7.91
C GLY A 84 16.07 13.93 9.24
N LYS A 85 14.99 13.38 9.78
CA LYS A 85 14.41 13.78 11.08
C LYS A 85 15.26 13.35 12.28
N GLY A 86 15.83 12.15 12.23
CA GLY A 86 16.70 11.59 13.26
C GLY A 86 18.03 12.34 13.44
N SER A 87 18.46 13.11 12.43
CA SER A 87 19.59 14.03 12.56
C SER A 87 19.27 15.31 13.36
N LEU A 88 18.00 15.57 13.69
CA LEU A 88 17.52 16.85 14.24
C LEU A 88 16.94 16.77 15.66
N GLY A 89 16.74 15.60 16.26
CA GLY A 89 16.23 15.55 17.63
C GLY A 89 15.97 14.17 18.18
N SER A 90 16.89 13.68 19.01
CA SER A 90 16.60 12.62 19.98
C SER A 90 15.63 13.16 21.04
N SER A 91 14.32 13.00 20.85
CA SER A 91 13.35 13.11 21.93
C SER A 91 12.73 11.73 22.16
N GLY A 92 13.19 11.07 23.20
CA GLY A 92 12.66 9.80 23.65
C GLY A 92 11.31 9.99 24.36
N GLY A 93 10.40 9.06 24.11
CA GLY A 93 9.18 8.90 24.91
C GLY A 93 7.99 8.43 24.09
N ALA A 94 7.69 7.13 24.18
CA ALA A 94 6.52 6.45 23.62
C ALA A 94 6.41 6.39 22.08
N ALA A 95 6.88 5.28 21.52
CA ALA A 95 6.61 4.86 20.16
C ALA A 95 5.12 4.50 20.00
N LEU A 96 4.31 5.48 19.62
CA LEU A 96 2.97 5.34 19.04
C LEU A 96 2.82 6.35 17.86
N PRO A 97 1.87 6.11 16.93
CA PRO A 97 2.05 6.24 15.49
C PRO A 97 1.75 7.63 14.91
N GLU A 98 2.21 8.69 15.57
CA GLU A 98 1.92 10.07 15.13
C GLU A 98 2.87 10.57 14.03
N ASP A 99 3.90 9.79 13.65
CA ASP A 99 4.79 10.16 12.55
C ASP A 99 4.36 9.49 11.22
N PRO A 100 3.85 10.25 10.24
CA PRO A 100 3.47 9.71 8.93
C PRO A 100 4.63 8.98 8.22
N LEU A 101 5.89 9.35 8.51
CA LEU A 101 7.07 8.66 7.95
C LEU A 101 7.22 7.25 8.53
N LEU A 102 6.92 7.04 9.81
CA LEU A 102 6.96 5.72 10.42
C LEU A 102 5.89 4.80 9.83
N GLY A 103 4.69 5.35 9.59
CA GLY A 103 3.62 4.67 8.87
C GLY A 103 4.07 4.23 7.46
N LEU A 104 4.78 5.10 6.74
CA LEU A 104 5.31 4.81 5.41
C LEU A 104 6.36 3.68 5.42
N VAL A 105 7.24 3.64 6.43
CA VAL A 105 8.23 2.57 6.63
C VAL A 105 7.53 1.24 6.93
N LEU A 106 6.64 1.20 7.93
CA LEU A 106 5.97 -0.03 8.35
C LEU A 106 5.05 -0.56 7.24
N GLY A 107 4.27 0.32 6.61
CA GLY A 107 3.41 -0.02 5.48
C GLY A 107 4.22 -0.49 4.26
N GLY A 108 5.28 0.23 3.89
CA GLY A 108 6.17 -0.13 2.79
C GLY A 108 6.83 -1.49 2.99
N LEU A 109 7.31 -1.77 4.21
CA LEU A 109 7.86 -3.09 4.58
C LEU A 109 6.80 -4.20 4.47
N ALA A 110 5.61 -3.99 5.03
CA ALA A 110 4.53 -4.98 5.02
C ALA A 110 4.07 -5.29 3.60
N VAL A 111 3.79 -4.26 2.78
CA VAL A 111 3.38 -4.41 1.37
C VAL A 111 4.48 -5.11 0.58
N SER A 112 5.75 -4.74 0.76
CA SER A 112 6.88 -5.39 0.08
C SER A 112 6.97 -6.86 0.43
N ALA A 113 6.90 -7.21 1.72
CA ALA A 113 7.03 -8.59 2.19
C ALA A 113 5.88 -9.48 1.69
N VAL A 114 4.63 -9.01 1.77
CA VAL A 114 3.46 -9.73 1.27
C VAL A 114 3.55 -9.91 -0.25
N SER A 115 3.88 -8.86 -0.98
CA SER A 115 4.01 -8.91 -2.45
C SER A 115 5.16 -9.83 -2.90
N LEU A 116 6.30 -9.82 -2.19
CA LEU A 116 7.40 -10.75 -2.46
C LEU A 116 6.98 -12.21 -2.22
N ALA A 117 6.21 -12.49 -1.16
CA ALA A 117 5.65 -13.82 -0.93
C ALA A 117 4.69 -14.24 -2.06
N GLY A 118 3.89 -13.30 -2.60
CA GLY A 118 3.06 -13.52 -3.79
C GLY A 118 3.88 -13.87 -5.04
N CYS A 119 4.92 -13.08 -5.34
CA CYS A 119 5.85 -13.32 -6.44
C CYS A 119 6.53 -14.69 -6.35
N LEU A 120 7.16 -14.98 -5.20
CA LEU A 120 7.87 -16.24 -4.97
C LEU A 120 6.89 -17.42 -4.91
N GLY A 121 5.68 -17.23 -4.36
CA GLY A 121 4.63 -18.24 -4.36
C GLY A 121 4.16 -18.62 -5.76
N ALA A 122 4.02 -17.64 -6.66
CA ALA A 122 3.64 -17.84 -8.04
C ALA A 122 4.76 -18.48 -8.88
N LEU A 123 6.01 -18.00 -8.77
CA LEU A 123 7.15 -18.51 -9.54
C LEU A 123 7.61 -19.89 -9.07
N CYS A 124 7.69 -20.11 -7.76
CA CYS A 124 8.17 -21.36 -7.18
C CYS A 124 7.06 -22.41 -7.01
N GLU A 125 5.83 -22.10 -7.44
CA GLU A 125 4.65 -22.98 -7.29
C GLU A 125 4.47 -23.49 -5.85
N ASN A 126 4.76 -22.61 -4.88
CA ASN A 126 4.76 -22.94 -3.46
C ASN A 126 3.45 -22.51 -2.80
N ALA A 127 2.57 -23.49 -2.56
CA ALA A 127 1.28 -23.27 -1.92
C ALA A 127 1.36 -22.61 -0.55
N CYS A 128 2.41 -22.89 0.25
CA CYS A 128 2.57 -22.28 1.57
C CYS A 128 2.78 -20.76 1.45
N LEU A 129 3.67 -20.31 0.55
CA LEU A 129 3.89 -18.89 0.28
C LEU A 129 2.63 -18.21 -0.26
N LEU A 130 1.87 -18.91 -1.11
CA LEU A 130 0.62 -18.39 -1.68
C LEU A 130 -0.50 -18.28 -0.62
N HIS A 131 -0.52 -19.18 0.38
CA HIS A 131 -1.38 -19.04 1.56
C HIS A 131 -0.96 -17.88 2.46
N CYS A 132 0.34 -17.68 2.70
CA CYS A 132 0.84 -16.52 3.43
C CYS A 132 0.47 -15.21 2.74
N PHE A 133 0.62 -15.14 1.42
CA PHE A 133 0.18 -14.01 0.59
C PHE A 133 -1.32 -13.74 0.77
N SER A 134 -2.16 -14.78 0.63
CA SER A 134 -3.61 -14.66 0.79
C SER A 134 -4.00 -14.19 2.20
N GLY A 135 -3.34 -14.71 3.24
CA GLY A 135 -3.53 -14.27 4.62
C GLY A 135 -3.14 -12.81 4.83
N GLY A 136 -2.04 -12.35 4.20
CA GLY A 136 -1.61 -10.96 4.22
C GLY A 136 -2.64 -10.01 3.58
N LEU A 137 -3.17 -10.37 2.41
CA LEU A 137 -4.23 -9.58 1.76
C LEU A 137 -5.51 -9.52 2.61
N ILE A 138 -5.91 -10.62 3.24
CA ILE A 138 -7.07 -10.62 4.17
C ILE A 138 -6.80 -9.72 5.37
N ALA A 139 -5.58 -9.71 5.90
CA ALA A 139 -5.21 -8.83 7.00
C ALA A 139 -5.25 -7.35 6.59
N PHE A 140 -4.80 -7.00 5.39
CA PHE A 140 -4.93 -5.63 4.86
C PHE A 140 -6.38 -5.22 4.65
N LEU A 141 -7.20 -6.10 4.08
CA LEU A 141 -8.63 -5.84 3.91
C LEU A 141 -9.34 -5.62 5.26
N ALA A 142 -8.99 -6.40 6.28
CA ALA A 142 -9.51 -6.22 7.63
C ALA A 142 -9.05 -4.89 8.24
N LEU A 143 -7.78 -4.52 8.04
CA LEU A 143 -7.25 -3.23 8.51
C LEU A 143 -7.95 -2.05 7.84
N GLU A 144 -8.16 -2.10 6.52
CA GLU A 144 -8.91 -1.08 5.77
C GLU A 144 -10.35 -0.95 6.26
N ALA A 145 -11.02 -2.08 6.54
CA ALA A 145 -12.37 -2.07 7.09
C ALA A 145 -12.43 -1.42 8.48
N VAL A 146 -11.44 -1.70 9.35
CA VAL A 146 -11.33 -1.07 10.67
C VAL A 146 -11.08 0.43 10.55
N VAL A 147 -10.12 0.84 9.73
CA VAL A 147 -9.81 2.27 9.49
C VAL A 147 -11.01 3.00 8.92
N GLY A 148 -11.69 2.41 7.92
CA GLY A 148 -12.90 2.98 7.33
C GLY A 148 -14.04 3.13 8.35
N ALA A 149 -14.25 2.12 9.21
CA ALA A 149 -15.25 2.19 10.27
C ALA A 149 -14.92 3.29 11.31
N LEU A 150 -13.66 3.39 11.73
CA LEU A 150 -13.20 4.45 12.64
C LEU A 150 -13.38 5.83 12.02
N LEU A 151 -13.01 6.00 10.75
CA LEU A 151 -13.19 7.27 10.03
C LEU A 151 -14.66 7.70 10.04
N VAL A 152 -15.59 6.79 9.73
CA VAL A 152 -17.03 7.08 9.77
C VAL A 152 -17.51 7.41 11.18
N ALA A 153 -17.05 6.66 12.20
CA ALA A 153 -17.45 6.87 13.58
C ALA A 153 -16.98 8.22 14.15
N PHE A 154 -15.78 8.65 13.79
CA PHE A 154 -15.19 9.90 14.29
C PHE A 154 -15.44 11.12 13.38
N TRP A 155 -16.05 10.93 12.22
CA TRP A 155 -16.27 12.01 11.25
C TRP A 155 -17.10 13.18 11.81
N GLY A 156 -18.18 12.88 12.53
CA GLY A 156 -19.03 13.92 13.16
C GLY A 156 -18.27 14.72 14.21
N PRO A 157 -17.73 14.06 15.26
CA PRO A 157 -16.90 14.72 16.27
C PRO A 157 -15.73 15.53 15.71
N LEU A 158 -15.09 15.04 14.64
CA LEU A 158 -14.01 15.75 13.96
C LEU A 158 -14.48 17.09 13.37
N GLN A 159 -15.65 17.13 12.73
CA GLN A 159 -16.20 18.37 12.17
C GLN A 159 -16.60 19.36 13.25
N ASP A 160 -17.18 18.88 14.35
CA ASP A 160 -17.61 19.72 15.47
C ASP A 160 -16.41 20.27 16.24
N GLY A 161 -15.35 19.48 16.40
CA GLY A 161 -14.11 19.88 17.07
C GLY A 161 -13.21 20.81 16.26
N LEU A 162 -13.36 20.85 14.92
CA LEU A 162 -12.42 21.52 14.03
C LEU A 162 -12.18 23.00 14.36
N GLU A 163 -13.23 23.76 14.66
CA GLU A 163 -13.08 25.18 15.00
C GLU A 163 -12.34 25.38 16.32
N SER A 164 -12.59 24.50 17.31
CA SER A 164 -11.88 24.54 18.59
C SER A 164 -10.40 24.20 18.43
N THR A 165 -10.07 23.24 17.56
CA THR A 165 -8.69 22.88 17.23
C THR A 165 -7.99 24.02 16.50
N LEU A 166 -8.63 24.64 15.51
CA LEU A 166 -8.08 25.80 14.79
C LEU A 166 -7.89 27.00 15.72
N HIS A 167 -8.82 27.23 16.64
CA HIS A 167 -8.69 28.27 17.65
C HIS A 167 -7.45 28.05 18.51
N ALA A 168 -7.30 26.85 19.08
CA ALA A 168 -6.12 26.49 19.87
C ALA A 168 -4.82 26.55 19.05
N ALA A 169 -4.86 26.21 17.77
CA ALA A 169 -3.71 26.29 16.88
C ALA A 169 -3.26 27.73 16.61
N ILE A 170 -4.20 28.67 16.46
CA ILE A 170 -3.86 30.10 16.32
C ILE A 170 -3.29 30.67 17.63
N THR A 171 -3.85 30.29 18.79
CA THR A 171 -3.34 30.81 20.07
C THR A 171 -1.93 30.34 20.38
N HIS A 172 -1.58 29.11 20.03
CA HIS A 172 -0.26 28.51 20.27
C HIS A 172 0.65 28.52 19.03
N TYR A 173 0.32 29.33 18.02
CA TYR A 173 1.00 29.36 16.73
C TYR A 173 2.53 29.55 16.82
N GLN A 174 3.02 30.27 17.83
CA GLN A 174 4.43 30.58 18.02
C GLN A 174 5.18 29.56 18.90
N ASP A 175 4.46 28.66 19.56
CA ASP A 175 5.04 27.75 20.56
C ASP A 175 5.75 26.55 19.91
N ASP A 176 5.26 26.12 18.74
CA ASP A 176 5.75 24.95 18.02
C ASP A 176 6.03 25.30 16.55
N PRO A 177 7.28 25.16 16.06
CA PRO A 177 7.62 25.43 14.67
C PRO A 177 6.88 24.52 13.67
N ASP A 178 6.52 23.30 14.06
CA ASP A 178 5.76 22.38 13.20
C ASP A 178 4.31 22.86 13.07
N LEU A 179 3.72 23.36 14.16
CA LEU A 179 2.38 23.96 14.17
C LEU A 179 2.34 25.25 13.35
N HIS A 180 3.35 26.12 13.51
CA HIS A 180 3.51 27.33 12.71
C HIS A 180 3.50 27.00 11.21
N PHE A 181 4.34 26.05 10.78
CA PHE A 181 4.40 25.61 9.39
C PHE A 181 3.07 25.04 8.90
N LEU A 182 2.42 24.18 9.70
CA LEU A 182 1.15 23.58 9.32
C LEU A 182 0.05 24.62 9.09
N ILE A 183 -0.08 25.61 9.98
CA ILE A 183 -1.08 26.66 9.85
C ILE A 183 -0.80 27.55 8.64
N ASP A 184 0.47 27.88 8.37
CA ASP A 184 0.85 28.60 7.15
C ASP A 184 0.45 27.84 5.89
N GLN A 185 0.69 26.52 5.84
CA GLN A 185 0.29 25.69 4.69
C GLN A 185 -1.23 25.62 4.53
N VAL A 186 -1.99 25.53 5.62
CA VAL A 186 -3.45 25.56 5.57
C VAL A 186 -3.95 26.90 5.00
N GLN A 187 -3.40 28.02 5.46
CA GLN A 187 -3.79 29.35 5.00
C GLN A 187 -3.46 29.60 3.53
N LEU A 188 -2.24 29.22 3.11
CA LEU A 188 -1.81 29.31 1.71
C LEU A 188 -2.62 28.37 0.79
N GLY A 189 -2.81 27.12 1.21
CA GLY A 189 -3.46 26.10 0.39
C GLY A 189 -4.97 26.31 0.24
N LEU A 190 -5.63 26.84 1.27
CA LEU A 190 -7.07 27.12 1.26
C LEU A 190 -7.41 28.58 1.00
N GLN A 191 -6.41 29.45 0.81
CA GLN A 191 -6.58 30.88 0.54
C GLN A 191 -7.51 31.55 1.57
N CYS A 192 -7.21 31.32 2.85
CA CYS A 192 -8.01 31.75 4.00
C CYS A 192 -7.11 32.35 5.09
N CYS A 193 -7.72 33.08 6.04
CA CYS A 193 -7.00 33.65 7.17
C CYS A 193 -7.85 33.57 8.45
N GLY A 194 -7.24 33.09 9.54
CA GLY A 194 -7.92 32.91 10.82
C GLY A 194 -8.88 31.70 10.86
N VAL A 195 -9.73 31.61 11.87
CA VAL A 195 -10.68 30.48 12.02
C VAL A 195 -11.97 30.76 11.26
N SER A 196 -12.67 31.81 11.63
CA SER A 196 -13.88 32.35 11.00
C SER A 196 -13.59 33.64 10.24
N SER A 197 -12.60 34.42 10.69
CA SER A 197 -12.20 35.70 10.09
C SER A 197 -10.71 35.97 10.29
N TYR A 198 -10.13 36.78 9.42
CA TYR A 198 -8.76 37.28 9.57
C TYR A 198 -8.50 37.99 10.91
N ARG A 199 -9.53 38.54 11.56
CA ARG A 199 -9.41 39.22 12.87
C ARG A 199 -9.16 38.26 14.03
N ASP A 200 -9.37 36.96 13.84
CA ASP A 200 -9.16 35.93 14.88
C ASP A 200 -7.69 35.84 15.33
N TRP A 201 -6.76 36.35 14.52
CA TRP A 201 -5.36 36.51 14.90
C TRP A 201 -5.15 37.43 16.11
N THR A 202 -6.12 38.29 16.45
CA THR A 202 -6.07 39.09 17.68
C THR A 202 -6.16 38.25 18.96
N TRP A 203 -6.56 36.97 18.86
CA TRP A 203 -6.53 36.03 19.99
C TRP A 203 -5.11 35.58 20.36
N ASN A 204 -4.18 35.63 19.42
CA ASN A 204 -2.79 35.31 19.67
C ASN A 204 -2.08 36.49 20.36
N LEU A 205 -1.29 36.22 21.40
CA LEU A 205 -0.64 37.24 22.21
C LEU A 205 0.36 38.11 21.41
N ASP A 206 1.04 37.54 20.42
CA ASP A 206 2.05 38.25 19.62
C ASP A 206 1.43 39.10 18.51
N PHE A 207 0.28 38.69 17.97
CA PHE A 207 -0.42 39.40 16.90
C PHE A 207 -1.47 40.39 17.41
N ASN A 208 -1.84 40.32 18.69
CA ASN A 208 -2.78 41.25 19.31
C ASN A 208 -2.29 42.71 19.20
N CYS A 209 -3.16 43.65 18.81
CA CYS A 209 -2.81 45.06 18.64
C CYS A 209 -2.40 45.76 19.96
N SER A 210 -2.76 45.21 21.11
CA SER A 210 -2.32 45.71 22.43
C SER A 210 -1.02 45.06 22.92
N SER A 211 -0.43 44.15 22.13
CA SER A 211 0.81 43.47 22.48
C SER A 211 2.02 44.40 22.34
N PRO A 212 3.04 44.25 23.19
CA PRO A 212 4.33 44.90 22.99
C PRO A 212 5.20 44.18 21.92
N ALA A 213 4.73 43.05 21.37
CA ALA A 213 5.47 42.27 20.39
C ALA A 213 5.71 43.04 19.07
N ALA A 214 6.78 42.71 18.36
CA ALA A 214 7.10 43.31 17.05
C ALA A 214 6.02 43.03 15.99
N GLN A 215 5.27 41.93 16.17
CA GLN A 215 4.19 41.49 15.29
C GLN A 215 2.82 41.99 15.76
N ALA A 216 2.77 42.90 16.73
CA ALA A 216 1.51 43.45 17.23
C ALA A 216 0.70 44.09 16.10
N CYS A 217 -0.60 43.82 16.09
CA CYS A 217 -1.53 44.30 15.08
C CYS A 217 -1.18 43.87 13.64
N SER A 218 -0.52 42.72 13.49
CA SER A 218 -0.20 42.16 12.18
C SER A 218 -0.90 40.83 11.94
N LEU A 219 -0.68 40.24 10.76
CA LEU A 219 -1.11 38.90 10.38
C LEU A 219 0.10 38.14 9.81
N PRO A 220 0.12 36.80 9.88
CA PRO A 220 1.16 36.02 9.23
C PRO A 220 1.20 36.28 7.72
N ALA A 221 2.37 36.07 7.12
CA ALA A 221 2.58 36.27 5.70
C ALA A 221 1.69 35.34 4.84
N SER A 222 1.33 34.17 5.35
CA SER A 222 0.42 33.19 4.72
C SER A 222 -1.02 33.70 4.54
N CYS A 223 -1.44 34.71 5.31
CA CYS A 223 -2.74 35.38 5.14
C CYS A 223 -2.77 36.40 3.99
N CYS A 224 -1.61 36.78 3.47
CA CYS A 224 -1.52 37.83 2.47
C CYS A 224 -1.82 37.33 1.08
N LEU A 225 -2.48 38.18 0.30
CA LEU A 225 -2.58 37.99 -1.14
C LEU A 225 -1.17 38.12 -1.73
N SER A 226 -0.68 37.09 -2.42
CA SER A 226 0.61 37.17 -3.11
C SER A 226 0.53 38.30 -4.14
N PRO A 227 1.31 39.40 -4.01
CA PRO A 227 1.21 40.54 -4.90
C PRO A 227 1.99 40.23 -6.19
N GLY A 228 1.31 39.59 -7.13
CA GLY A 228 1.68 39.69 -8.54
C GLY A 228 1.02 40.94 -9.12
N GLU A 229 1.84 41.89 -9.59
CA GLU A 229 1.50 42.97 -10.55
C GLU A 229 1.02 44.36 -10.08
N ASP A 230 0.60 44.60 -8.84
CA ASP A 230 -0.02 45.91 -8.50
C ASP A 230 0.87 46.94 -7.77
N GLY A 231 2.19 46.95 -8.04
CA GLY A 231 3.06 48.10 -7.70
C GLY A 231 3.07 48.56 -6.23
N ALA A 232 2.62 47.71 -5.29
CA ALA A 232 2.65 48.01 -3.87
C ALA A 232 4.11 48.08 -3.40
N ALA A 233 4.44 49.14 -2.64
CA ALA A 233 5.78 49.37 -2.13
C ALA A 233 6.33 48.12 -1.43
N ALA A 234 7.43 47.58 -1.95
CA ALA A 234 8.01 46.28 -1.62
C ALA A 234 8.53 46.12 -0.16
N ASN A 235 8.20 47.05 0.75
CA ASN A 235 8.75 47.10 2.11
C ASN A 235 7.70 47.22 3.23
N ASP A 236 6.40 47.19 2.92
CA ASP A 236 5.35 47.21 3.95
C ASP A 236 4.71 45.81 4.06
N PRO A 237 4.84 45.10 5.20
CA PRO A 237 4.25 43.79 5.35
C PRO A 237 2.73 43.92 5.23
N CYS A 238 2.16 43.30 4.20
CA CYS A 238 0.72 43.25 3.88
C CYS A 238 -0.21 43.00 5.08
N GLY A 239 0.25 42.24 6.07
CA GLY A 239 -0.48 41.93 7.29
C GLY A 239 -0.47 43.04 8.35
N PHE A 240 0.45 44.01 8.30
CA PHE A 240 0.59 45.03 9.33
C PHE A 240 -0.58 46.02 9.31
N GLY A 241 -1.19 46.21 10.48
CA GLY A 241 -2.39 47.03 10.67
C GLY A 241 -3.65 46.44 10.05
N ALA A 242 -3.58 45.28 9.38
CA ALA A 242 -4.71 44.70 8.65
C ALA A 242 -5.94 44.42 9.54
N PRO A 243 -5.82 43.90 10.78
CA PRO A 243 -6.97 43.68 11.67
C PRO A 243 -7.83 44.94 11.91
N GLY A 244 -7.19 46.12 11.90
CA GLY A 244 -7.83 47.41 12.13
C GLY A 244 -8.36 48.12 10.88
N LEU A 245 -8.13 47.57 9.68
CA LEU A 245 -8.65 48.14 8.43
C LEU A 245 -10.15 47.85 8.26
N ASP A 246 -10.81 48.74 7.52
CA ASP A 246 -12.14 48.47 6.95
C ASP A 246 -12.07 47.25 6.01
N GLU A 247 -13.12 46.45 5.96
CA GLU A 247 -13.14 45.21 5.17
C GLU A 247 -12.87 45.45 3.68
N GLY A 248 -13.32 46.58 3.12
CA GLY A 248 -13.06 46.93 1.72
C GLY A 248 -11.58 47.23 1.43
N ALA A 249 -10.86 47.76 2.42
CA ALA A 249 -9.42 47.99 2.34
C ALA A 249 -8.63 46.69 2.62
N ALA A 250 -9.09 45.88 3.56
CA ALA A 250 -8.47 44.59 3.91
C ALA A 250 -8.58 43.57 2.76
N LEU A 251 -9.71 43.54 2.02
CA LEU A 251 -9.92 42.62 0.89
C LEU A 251 -8.84 42.72 -0.20
N ARG A 252 -8.19 43.89 -0.34
CA ARG A 252 -7.13 44.11 -1.34
C ARG A 252 -5.76 43.64 -0.89
N ARG A 253 -5.60 43.24 0.37
CA ARG A 253 -4.31 42.91 0.99
C ARG A 253 -4.26 41.48 1.51
N VAL A 254 -5.36 40.98 2.05
CA VAL A 254 -5.41 39.72 2.80
C VAL A 254 -6.66 38.91 2.50
N HIS A 255 -6.58 37.60 2.72
CA HIS A 255 -7.73 36.71 2.65
C HIS A 255 -8.69 37.02 3.82
N LEU A 256 -9.91 37.48 3.53
CA LEU A 256 -10.90 37.79 4.58
C LEU A 256 -11.57 36.54 5.18
N GLY A 257 -11.71 35.48 4.37
CA GLY A 257 -12.46 34.29 4.73
C GLY A 257 -11.70 33.44 5.75
N GLY A 258 -12.40 32.98 6.79
CA GLY A 258 -11.87 32.04 7.77
C GLY A 258 -11.58 30.65 7.22
N CYS A 259 -10.58 29.99 7.79
CA CYS A 259 -10.16 28.65 7.38
C CYS A 259 -11.10 27.54 7.84
N GLY A 260 -11.91 27.71 8.88
CA GLY A 260 -12.84 26.69 9.37
C GLY A 260 -13.83 26.20 8.29
N PRO A 261 -14.65 27.09 7.70
CA PRO A 261 -15.56 26.73 6.62
C PRO A 261 -14.84 26.25 5.34
N ALA A 262 -13.67 26.79 5.04
CA ALA A 262 -12.85 26.36 3.90
C ALA A 262 -12.35 24.92 4.10
N LEU A 263 -11.77 24.64 5.26
CA LEU A 263 -11.22 23.34 5.64
C LEU A 263 -12.32 22.27 5.71
N ARG A 264 -13.51 22.58 6.25
CA ARG A 264 -14.66 21.65 6.21
C ARG A 264 -15.12 21.31 4.79
N ARG A 265 -15.02 22.25 3.84
CA ARG A 265 -15.36 21.98 2.44
C ARG A 265 -14.29 21.14 1.77
N TRP A 266 -13.02 21.49 2.00
CA TRP A 266 -11.88 20.73 1.51
C TRP A 266 -11.88 19.29 2.03
N LEU A 267 -12.01 19.08 3.35
CA LEU A 267 -12.09 17.74 3.97
C LEU A 267 -13.19 16.89 3.35
N ARG A 268 -14.39 17.45 3.11
CA ARG A 268 -15.49 16.73 2.47
C ARG A 268 -15.22 16.37 1.01
N ALA A 269 -14.51 17.24 0.27
CA ALA A 269 -14.14 16.97 -1.10
C ALA A 269 -13.08 15.87 -1.18
N GLU A 270 -12.05 15.96 -0.33
CA GLU A 270 -10.98 14.97 -0.27
C GLU A 270 -11.46 13.61 0.21
N VAL A 271 -12.34 13.55 1.22
CA VAL A 271 -12.89 12.26 1.69
C VAL A 271 -13.68 11.54 0.60
N ARG A 272 -14.30 12.27 -0.34
CA ARG A 272 -14.93 11.62 -1.51
C ARG A 272 -13.89 10.99 -2.43
N GLY A 273 -12.78 11.69 -2.69
CA GLY A 273 -11.66 11.17 -3.48
C GLY A 273 -10.98 9.98 -2.80
N ALA A 274 -10.66 10.11 -1.51
CA ALA A 274 -10.09 9.05 -0.69
C ALA A 274 -11.00 7.82 -0.61
N GLY A 275 -12.32 8.02 -0.51
CA GLY A 275 -13.31 6.93 -0.57
C GLY A 275 -13.28 6.17 -1.89
N ALA A 276 -13.19 6.88 -3.03
CA ALA A 276 -13.07 6.25 -4.34
C ALA A 276 -11.76 5.44 -4.47
N TYR A 277 -10.65 5.98 -3.98
CA TYR A 277 -9.37 5.26 -3.92
C TYR A 277 -9.45 4.01 -3.05
N ALA A 278 -10.04 4.10 -1.85
CA ALA A 278 -10.21 2.95 -0.96
C ALA A 278 -11.04 1.83 -1.60
N ILE A 279 -12.12 2.17 -2.31
CA ILE A 279 -12.93 1.18 -3.04
C ILE A 279 -12.08 0.49 -4.12
N ALA A 280 -11.27 1.25 -4.87
CA ALA A 280 -10.40 0.68 -5.89
C ALA A 280 -9.37 -0.29 -5.28
N VAL A 281 -8.78 0.05 -4.13
CA VAL A 281 -7.85 -0.83 -3.41
C VAL A 281 -8.52 -2.13 -2.98
N VAL A 282 -9.71 -2.06 -2.38
CA VAL A 282 -10.48 -3.26 -1.98
C VAL A 282 -10.79 -4.16 -3.18
N VAL A 283 -11.15 -3.58 -4.32
CA VAL A 283 -11.40 -4.33 -5.56
C VAL A 283 -10.13 -5.02 -6.05
N VAL A 284 -8.99 -4.33 -6.06
CA VAL A 284 -7.70 -4.89 -6.45
C VAL A 284 -7.32 -6.06 -5.54
N GLN A 285 -7.38 -5.88 -4.21
CA GLN A 285 -7.11 -6.95 -3.24
C GLN A 285 -8.04 -8.15 -3.44
N GLY A 286 -9.32 -7.91 -3.73
CA GLY A 286 -10.29 -8.97 -4.01
C GLY A 286 -9.96 -9.76 -5.29
N VAL A 287 -9.52 -9.06 -6.35
CA VAL A 287 -9.06 -9.70 -7.59
C VAL A 287 -7.79 -10.52 -7.33
N GLU A 288 -6.81 -9.99 -6.60
CA GLU A 288 -5.58 -10.69 -6.27
C GLU A 288 -5.82 -11.94 -5.41
N LEU A 289 -6.72 -11.84 -4.42
CA LEU A 289 -7.18 -12.98 -3.63
C LEU A 289 -7.83 -14.05 -4.50
N LEU A 290 -8.67 -13.65 -5.46
CA LEU A 290 -9.29 -14.57 -6.39
C LEU A 290 -8.24 -15.25 -7.28
N LEU A 291 -7.29 -14.50 -7.83
CA LEU A 291 -6.19 -15.03 -8.65
C LEU A 291 -5.34 -16.02 -7.84
N ALA A 292 -4.94 -15.66 -6.62
CA ALA A 292 -4.19 -16.53 -5.73
C ALA A 292 -4.97 -17.82 -5.40
N ALA A 293 -6.26 -17.71 -5.06
CA ALA A 293 -7.10 -18.87 -4.76
C ALA A 293 -7.24 -19.81 -5.99
N ARG A 294 -7.38 -19.25 -7.20
CA ARG A 294 -7.42 -20.02 -8.44
C ARG A 294 -6.10 -20.72 -8.69
N LEU A 295 -4.97 -20.04 -8.47
CA LEU A 295 -3.64 -20.60 -8.62
C LEU A 295 -3.36 -21.71 -7.59
N VAL A 296 -3.72 -21.52 -6.31
CA VAL A 296 -3.63 -22.58 -5.28
C VAL A 296 -4.42 -23.82 -5.71
N ARG A 297 -5.65 -23.65 -6.17
CA ARG A 297 -6.49 -24.77 -6.63
C ARG A 297 -5.87 -25.48 -7.83
N ALA A 298 -5.35 -24.74 -8.81
CA ALA A 298 -4.69 -25.31 -9.97
C ALA A 298 -3.46 -26.15 -9.57
N LEU A 299 -2.64 -25.64 -8.63
CA LEU A 299 -1.48 -26.36 -8.09
C LEU A 299 -1.88 -27.62 -7.32
N ALA A 300 -2.96 -27.56 -6.52
CA ALA A 300 -3.47 -28.72 -5.78
C ALA A 300 -3.95 -29.84 -6.71
N VAL A 301 -4.68 -29.49 -7.79
CA VAL A 301 -5.13 -30.45 -8.81
C VAL A 301 -3.93 -31.07 -9.52
N HIS A 302 -2.94 -30.28 -9.93
CA HIS A 302 -1.74 -30.79 -10.59
C HIS A 302 -0.95 -31.76 -9.70
N ARG A 303 -0.79 -31.46 -8.40
CA ARG A 303 -0.12 -32.37 -7.46
C ARG A 303 -0.90 -33.68 -7.26
N GLY A 304 -2.23 -33.59 -7.13
CA GLY A 304 -3.09 -34.78 -7.04
C GLY A 304 -3.03 -35.68 -8.28
N LEU A 305 -2.97 -35.09 -9.47
CA LEU A 305 -2.77 -35.82 -10.74
C LEU A 305 -1.38 -36.47 -10.85
N VAL A 306 -0.35 -35.92 -10.20
CA VAL A 306 1.01 -36.50 -10.19
C VAL A 306 1.16 -37.61 -9.15
N GLU A 307 0.42 -37.57 -8.04
CA GLU A 307 0.46 -38.63 -7.00
C GLU A 307 -0.44 -39.82 -7.33
N SER A 308 -1.59 -39.64 -7.99
CA SER A 308 -2.52 -40.72 -8.33
C SER A 308 -1.98 -41.84 -9.25
N PRO A 309 -1.01 -41.64 -10.17
CA PRO A 309 -0.43 -42.71 -10.99
C PRO A 309 0.51 -43.64 -10.20
N ARG A 310 1.05 -43.21 -9.05
CA ARG A 310 2.02 -44.01 -8.27
C ARG A 310 1.39 -45.02 -7.33
N THR A 311 0.12 -44.87 -6.96
CA THR A 311 -0.58 -45.78 -6.02
C THR A 311 -1.36 -46.90 -6.71
N ALA A 312 -1.52 -46.88 -8.04
CA ALA A 312 -2.16 -47.95 -8.79
C ALA A 312 -1.26 -49.17 -9.09
N GLY A 313 0.04 -49.09 -8.78
CA GLY A 313 1.03 -50.14 -9.09
C GLY A 313 1.33 -51.15 -7.97
N SER A 314 0.71 -51.04 -6.77
CA SER A 314 1.07 -51.88 -5.60
C SER A 314 -0.13 -52.59 -4.98
N GLN A 315 -1.00 -53.22 -5.79
CA GLN A 315 -1.96 -54.23 -5.33
C GLN A 315 -2.14 -55.35 -6.37
N ARG A 316 -1.19 -56.28 -6.43
CA ARG A 316 -1.34 -57.66 -6.96
C ARG A 316 -0.23 -58.46 -6.27
N SER A 317 -0.45 -59.36 -5.31
CA SER A 317 -1.28 -60.56 -5.35
C SER A 317 -1.42 -61.17 -3.93
N PRO A 318 -2.55 -61.83 -3.58
CA PRO A 318 -2.64 -62.69 -2.40
C PRO A 318 -2.28 -64.14 -2.76
N ALA A 319 -1.15 -64.65 -2.25
CA ALA A 319 -0.90 -66.09 -2.27
C ALA A 319 -1.52 -66.74 -1.03
N LYS A 320 -2.71 -67.32 -1.21
CA LYS A 320 -3.22 -68.38 -0.32
C LYS A 320 -2.47 -69.67 -0.66
N LEU A 321 -1.71 -70.21 0.29
CA LEU A 321 -1.40 -71.65 0.33
C LEU A 321 -1.99 -72.19 1.63
N ALA A 322 -3.15 -72.84 1.53
CA ALA A 322 -3.76 -73.61 2.59
C ALA A 322 -3.35 -75.09 2.44
N GLN A 323 -3.18 -75.73 3.60
CA GLN A 323 -2.83 -77.13 3.82
C GLN A 323 -3.79 -78.11 3.14
N GLY A 324 -3.27 -79.28 2.74
CA GLY A 324 -4.03 -80.44 2.23
C GLY A 324 -3.18 -81.33 1.36
#